data_AF-A0A8J3H9F9-F1
#
_entry.id   AF-A0A8J3H9F9-F1
#
_cell.length_a   1.000
_cell.length_b   1.000
_cell.length_c   1.000
_cell.angle_alpha   90.00
_cell.angle_beta   90.00
_cell.angle_gamma   90.00
#
_symmetry.space_group_name_H-M   'P 1'
#
loop_
_entity.id
_entity.type
_entity.pdbx_description
1 polymer ?
#
loop_
_entity_poly.entity_id
_entity_poly.type
_entity_poly.pdbx_seq_one_letter_code
_entity_poly.pdbx_strand_id
1 'polypeptide(L)' 'MTTTPAVLAGVLAGLGAASLPDFLVAEPLRDGRLVKLLPDWRLPEGGIYMVYPPPRASALRVWWNSRNC' A
#
# COMPACT_ATOMS: atom_id res chain seq x y z
N MET A 1 -6.18 2.67 -9.16
CA MET A 1 -7.61 2.43 -8.85
C MET A 1 -7.70 2.05 -7.38
N THR A 2 -8.21 2.94 -6.54
CA THR A 2 -8.19 2.84 -5.07
C THR A 2 -9.52 2.30 -4.56
N THR A 3 -9.73 0.98 -4.60
CA THR A 3 -11.00 0.36 -4.18
C THR A 3 -11.18 0.35 -2.65
N THR A 4 -10.09 0.33 -1.89
CA THR A 4 -10.07 0.26 -0.42
C THR A 4 -10.84 1.38 0.31
N PRO A 5 -10.70 2.68 -0.05
CA PRO A 5 -11.49 3.74 0.59
C PRO A 5 -13.00 3.61 0.32
N ALA A 6 -13.41 3.07 -0.84
CA ALA A 6 -14.82 2.83 -1.13
C ALA A 6 -15.41 1.73 -0.23
N VAL A 7 -14.64 0.69 0.06
CA VAL A 7 -15.04 -0.37 1.01
C VAL A 7 -15.21 0.19 2.41
N LEU A 8 -14.28 1.03 2.88
CA LEU A 8 -14.40 1.67 4.20
C LEU A 8 -15.68 2.51 4.32
N ALA A 9 -16.01 3.30 3.29
CA ALA A 9 -17.24 4.09 3.29
C ALA A 9 -18.49 3.21 3.37
N GLY A 10 -18.51 2.06 2.69
CA GLY A 10 -19.62 1.11 2.76
C GLY A 10 -19.78 0.47 4.14
N VAL A 11 -18.68 0.09 4.79
CA VAL A 11 -18.72 -0.45 6.17
C VAL A 11 -19.21 0.60 7.15
N LEU A 12 -18.74 1.85 7.04
CA LEU A 12 -19.20 2.96 7.87
C LEU A 12 -20.69 3.29 7.66
N ALA A 13 -21.21 3.06 6.45
CA ALA A 13 -22.63 3.20 6.14
C ALA A 13 -23.48 2.00 6.60
N GLY A 14 -22.87 0.99 7.24
CA GLY A 14 -23.58 -0.19 7.73
C GLY A 14 -23.96 -1.21 6.64
N LEU A 15 -23.32 -1.16 5.46
CA LEU A 15 -23.60 -2.09 4.35
C LEU A 15 -23.03 -3.50 4.59
N GLY A 16 -22.20 -3.70 5.61
CA GLY A 16 -21.64 -5.01 5.96
C GLY A 16 -20.34 -4.92 6.76
N ALA A 17 -19.54 -5.98 6.69
CA ALA A 17 -18.22 -6.08 7.33
C ALA A 17 -17.13 -6.34 6.29
N ALA A 18 -15.92 -5.82 6.53
CA ALA A 18 -14.76 -6.03 5.66
C ALA A 18 -13.47 -6.21 6.46
N SER A 19 -12.51 -6.94 5.88
CA SER A 19 -11.13 -6.96 6.35
C SER A 19 -10.39 -5.78 5.72
N LEU A 20 -9.98 -4.83 6.56
CA LEU A 20 -9.29 -3.60 6.14
C LEU A 20 -7.97 -3.47 6.90
N PRO A 21 -6.95 -2.82 6.29
CA PRO A 21 -5.71 -2.51 6.99
C PRO A 21 -5.94 -1.69 8.26
N ASP A 22 -5.18 -1.99 9.31
CA ASP A 22 -5.34 -1.36 10.63
C ASP A 22 -5.26 0.18 10.58
N PHE A 23 -4.41 0.73 9.72
CA PHE A 23 -4.25 2.18 9.57
C PHE A 23 -5.50 2.91 9.04
N LEU A 24 -6.38 2.22 8.29
CA LEU A 24 -7.62 2.81 7.79
C LEU A 24 -8.75 2.76 8.82
N VAL A 25 -8.73 1.76 9.70
CA VAL A 25 -9.81 1.52 10.67
C VAL A 25 -9.50 2.05 12.07
N ALA A 26 -8.26 2.46 12.34
CA ALA A 26 -7.81 2.92 13.65
C ALA A 26 -8.68 4.06 14.22
N GLU A 27 -9.00 5.08 13.43
CA GLU A 27 -9.78 6.23 13.90
C GLU A 27 -11.28 5.90 14.07
N PRO A 28 -11.96 5.26 13.11
CA PRO A 28 -13.33 4.79 13.32
C PRO A 28 -13.50 3.79 14.48
N LEU A 29 -12.48 2.94 14.76
CA LEU A 29 -12.48 2.05 15.92
C LEU A 29 -12.39 2.84 17.23
N ARG A 30 -11.55 3.88 17.28
CA ARG A 30 -11.41 4.76 18.46
C ARG A 30 -12.69 5.56 18.73
N ASP A 31 -13.35 6.00 17.67
CA ASP A 31 -14.62 6.74 17.76
C ASP A 31 -15.83 5.84 18.06
N GLY A 32 -15.64 4.52 18.14
CA GLY A 32 -16.73 3.55 18.33
C GLY A 32 -17.67 3.41 17.12
N ARG A 33 -17.28 3.94 15.96
CA ARG A 33 -18.02 3.80 14.69
C ARG A 33 -17.80 2.44 14.03
N LEU A 34 -16.72 1.74 14.40
CA LEU A 34 -16.44 0.36 14.01
C LEU A 34 -16.20 -0.50 15.24
N VAL A 35 -16.50 -1.80 15.12
CA VAL A 35 -16.20 -2.82 16.12
C VAL A 35 -15.46 -3.99 15.47
N LYS A 36 -14.51 -4.59 16.20
CA LYS A 36 -13.78 -5.76 15.72
C LYS A 36 -14.64 -7.02 15.92
N LEU A 37 -15.07 -7.65 14.83
CA LEU A 37 -15.99 -8.81 14.88
C LEU A 37 -15.29 -10.12 15.26
N LEU A 38 -14.07 -10.36 14.76
CA LEU A 38 -13.27 -11.57 15.07
C LEU A 38 -11.92 -11.15 15.65
N PRO A 39 -11.81 -10.87 16.96
CA PRO A 39 -10.58 -10.42 17.57
C PRO A 39 -9.46 -11.47 17.58
N ASP A 40 -9.81 -12.76 17.68
CA ASP A 40 -8.87 -13.87 17.79
C ASP A 40 -8.42 -14.45 16.44
N TRP A 41 -9.07 -14.03 15.35
CA TRP A 41 -8.74 -14.50 14.01
C TRP A 41 -7.71 -13.56 13.36
N ARG A 42 -6.59 -14.13 12.92
CA ARG A 42 -5.53 -13.41 12.21
C ARG A 42 -5.50 -13.85 10.75
N LEU A 43 -5.51 -12.88 9.83
CA LEU A 43 -5.24 -13.16 8.43
C LEU A 43 -3.80 -13.66 8.27
N PRO A 44 -3.51 -14.50 7.26
CA PRO A 44 -2.14 -14.85 6.92
C PRO A 44 -1.33 -13.57 6.69
N GLU A 45 -0.18 -13.45 7.36
CA GLU A 45 0.68 -12.27 7.22
C GLU A 45 1.18 -12.18 5.77
N GLY A 46 0.69 -11.18 5.04
CA GLY A 46 1.18 -10.83 3.71
C GLY A 46 2.36 -9.86 3.82
N GLY A 47 3.55 -10.27 3.37
CA GLY A 47 4.71 -9.39 3.36
C GLY A 47 4.54 -8.23 2.38
N ILE A 48 4.90 -7.01 2.80
CA ILE A 48 5.04 -5.86 1.90
C ILE A 48 6.42 -5.95 1.23
N TYR A 49 6.44 -6.07 -0.10
CA TYR A 49 7.68 -6.14 -0.87
C TYR A 49 7.94 -4.81 -1.58
N MET A 50 9.12 -4.23 -1.35
CA MET A 50 9.59 -3.08 -2.11
C MET A 50 10.29 -3.58 -3.37
N VAL A 51 9.74 -3.30 -4.54
CA VAL A 51 10.35 -3.65 -5.83
C VAL A 51 11.02 -2.40 -6.40
N TYR A 52 12.34 -2.42 -6.50
CA TYR A 52 13.09 -1.36 -7.19
C TYR A 52 13.24 -1.74 -8.68
N PRO A 53 12.85 -0.88 -9.63
CA PRO A 53 13.12 -1.15 -11.04
C PRO A 53 14.64 -1.18 -11.28
N PRO A 54 15.16 -2.08 -12.13
CA PRO A 54 16.60 -2.15 -12.37
C PRO A 54 17.14 -0.78 -12.81
N PRO A 55 18.34 -0.38 -12.36
CA PRO A 55 18.92 0.88 -12.76
C PRO A 55 19.01 0.92 -14.29
N ARG A 56 18.34 1.89 -14.91
CA ARG A 56 18.50 2.14 -16.34
C ARG A 56 19.97 2.51 -16.55
N ALA A 57 20.67 1.76 -17.40
CA ALA A 57 22.02 2.08 -17.81
C ALA A 57 21.98 3.40 -18.58
N SER A 58 22.07 4.53 -17.87
CA SER A 58 22.43 5.79 -18.46
C SER A 58 23.85 5.61 -18.96
N ALA A 59 23.99 5.45 -20.28
CA ALA A 59 25.29 5.41 -20.94
C ALA A 59 26.13 6.56 -20.40
N LEU A 60 27.18 6.24 -19.66
CA LEU A 60 28.22 7.21 -19.34
C LEU A 60 28.74 7.66 -20.71
N ARG A 61 28.35 8.87 -21.10
CA ARG A 61 28.79 9.52 -22.32
C ARG A 61 30.28 9.81 -22.13
N VAL A 62 31.11 8.83 -22.47
CA VAL A 62 32.56 9.00 -22.54
C VAL A 62 32.82 9.85 -23.79
N TRP A 63 33.15 11.12 -23.56
CA TRP A 63 33.55 12.04 -24.61
C TRP A 63 34.91 11.58 -25.17
N TRP A 64 34.91 10.99 -26.37
CA TRP A 64 36.13 10.64 -27.08
C TRP A 64 36.82 11.92 -27.54
N ASN A 65 37.93 12.28 -26.87
CA ASN A 65 38.75 13.41 -27.25
C ASN A 65 39.71 12.98 -28.36
N SER A 66 39.45 13.42 -29.59
CA SER A 66 40.45 13.41 -30.65
C SER A 66 41.57 14.36 -30.28
N ARG A 67 42.66 13.82 -29.74
CA ARG A 67 43.99 14.41 -29.88
C ARG A 67 44.94 13.28 -30.23
N ASN A 68 45.04 12.98 -31.52
CA ASN A 68 46.26 12.45 -32.11
C ASN A 68 46.32 12.97 -33.55
N CYS A 69 47.36 13.78 -33.77
CA CYS A 69 48.08 14.12 -34.99
C CYS A 69 47.39 13.94 -36.35
#